data_AF-A0A921B755-F1
#
_entry.id   AF-A0A921B755-F1
#
_cell.length_a   1.000
_cell.length_b   1.000
_cell.length_c   1.000
_cell.angle_alpha   90.00
_cell.angle_beta   90.00
_cell.angle_gamma   90.00
#
_symmetry.space_group_name_H-M   'P 1'
#
loop_
_entity.id
_entity.type
_entity.pdbx_description
1 polymer ?
#
loop_
_entity_poly.entity_id
_entity_poly.type
_entity_poly.pdbx_seq_one_letter_code
_entity_poly.pdbx_strand_id
1 'polypeptide(L)'
;MLRYIKRLYEKDIALDRAMIPLGSCTMKLNSTSEMLPVSWPEFSSIHPFAPENQTKGYKQLIDELEEQLVNITGYSKVSLQPNAGSQGNMLAFWQ
;
A
#
# COMPACT_ATOMS: atom_id res chain seq x y z
N MET A 1 -4.05 1.07 -28.58
CA MET A 1 -4.18 1.17 -27.11
C MET A 1 -3.39 2.32 -26.49
N LEU A 2 -2.06 2.43 -26.70
CA LEU A 2 -1.24 3.48 -26.04
C LEU A 2 -1.75 4.92 -26.24
N ARG A 3 -2.10 5.31 -27.48
CA ARG A 3 -2.67 6.64 -27.78
C ARG A 3 -3.97 6.91 -27.03
N TYR A 4 -4.77 5.88 -26.81
CA TYR A 4 -6.05 6.00 -26.11
C TYR A 4 -5.83 6.21 -24.60
N ILE A 5 -4.94 5.44 -23.98
CA ILE A 5 -4.56 5.61 -22.57
C ILE A 5 -4.01 7.02 -22.33
N LYS A 6 -3.08 7.48 -23.18
CA LYS A 6 -2.54 8.84 -23.10
C LYS A 6 -3.65 9.89 -23.22
N ARG A 7 -4.57 9.74 -24.18
CA ARG A 7 -5.71 10.66 -24.35
C ARG A 7 -6.62 10.73 -23.11
N LEU A 8 -6.83 9.63 -22.40
CA LEU A 8 -7.60 9.63 -21.15
C LEU A 8 -6.82 10.30 -20.01
N TYR A 9 -5.56 9.92 -19.82
CA TYR A 9 -4.69 10.52 -18.81
C TYR A 9 -4.56 12.04 -18.96
N GLU A 10 -4.51 12.55 -20.20
CA GLU A 10 -4.45 13.99 -20.43
C GLU A 10 -5.65 14.77 -19.90
N LYS A 11 -6.81 14.13 -19.71
CA LYS A 11 -8.01 14.77 -19.17
C LYS A 11 -8.00 14.89 -17.65
N ASP A 12 -7.13 14.16 -16.96
CA ASP A 12 -7.08 14.11 -15.51
C ASP A 12 -5.95 15.00 -14.99
N ILE A 13 -6.21 15.74 -13.90
CA ILE A 13 -5.15 16.44 -13.16
C ILE A 13 -4.59 15.49 -12.11
N ALA A 14 -3.27 15.31 -12.11
CA ALA A 14 -2.56 14.42 -11.20
C ALA A 14 -1.35 15.14 -10.58
N LEU A 15 -0.70 14.48 -9.62
CA LEU A 15 0.38 15.05 -8.81
C LEU A 15 1.64 15.42 -9.61
N ASP A 16 1.79 14.93 -10.84
CA ASP A 16 2.87 15.33 -11.75
C ASP A 16 2.65 16.72 -12.38
N ARG A 17 1.43 17.26 -12.30
CA ARG A 17 1.05 18.53 -12.94
C ARG A 17 0.94 19.69 -11.97
N ALA A 18 0.34 19.44 -10.80
CA ALA A 18 0.09 20.47 -9.81
C ALA A 18 -0.12 19.88 -8.42
N MET A 19 -0.05 20.75 -7.41
CA MET A 19 -0.50 20.42 -6.07
C MET A 19 -2.02 20.19 -6.05
N ILE A 20 -2.46 19.12 -5.37
CA ILE A 20 -3.87 18.78 -5.16
C ILE A 20 -4.17 18.84 -3.64
N PRO A 21 -4.57 20.01 -3.10
CA PRO A 21 -4.70 20.23 -1.66
C PRO A 21 -6.06 19.76 -1.11
N LEU A 22 -6.35 18.47 -1.25
CA LEU A 22 -7.56 17.87 -0.67
C LEU A 22 -7.34 17.57 0.82
N GLY A 23 -8.07 18.26 1.68
CA GLY A 23 -8.05 18.02 3.13
C GLY A 23 -8.41 16.57 3.46
N SER A 24 -7.78 16.00 4.50
CA SER A 24 -7.93 14.59 4.92
C SER A 24 -7.36 13.53 3.95
N CYS A 25 -7.13 13.86 2.67
CA CYS A 25 -6.65 12.89 1.67
C CYS A 25 -5.13 12.66 1.70
N THR A 26 -4.35 13.54 2.34
CA THR A 26 -2.89 13.40 2.48
C THR A 26 -2.18 13.14 1.14
N MET A 27 -2.46 13.96 0.13
CA MET A 27 -1.89 13.88 -1.22
C MET A 27 -0.40 14.25 -1.26
N LYS A 28 0.45 13.37 -0.71
CA LYS A 28 1.91 13.51 -0.61
C LYS A 28 2.63 12.85 -1.79
N LEU A 29 3.96 12.92 -1.78
CA LEU A 29 4.80 12.25 -2.75
C LEU A 29 4.60 10.72 -2.70
N ASN A 30 4.39 10.12 -3.86
CA ASN A 30 4.52 8.69 -4.09
C ASN A 30 5.86 8.44 -4.79
N SER A 31 6.89 8.06 -4.03
CA SER A 31 8.27 7.99 -4.57
C SER A 31 8.43 6.87 -5.58
N THR A 32 9.20 7.09 -6.65
CA THR A 32 9.50 6.04 -7.64
C THR A 32 10.18 4.85 -6.98
N SER A 33 11.12 5.08 -6.06
CA SER A 33 11.83 4.00 -5.35
C SER A 33 10.89 3.12 -4.50
N GLU A 34 9.80 3.69 -3.98
CA GLU A 34 8.79 2.96 -3.20
C GLU A 34 7.84 2.16 -4.11
N MET A 35 7.60 2.63 -5.34
CA MET A 35 6.66 2.00 -6.27
C MET A 35 7.28 0.88 -7.12
N LEU A 36 8.60 0.91 -7.36
CA LEU A 36 9.28 -0.10 -8.18
C LEU A 36 9.07 -1.54 -7.69
N PRO A 37 9.25 -1.87 -6.39
CA PRO A 37 9.18 -3.25 -5.91
C PRO A 37 7.81 -3.91 -6.09
N VAL A 38 6.72 -3.13 -6.14
CA VAL A 38 5.35 -3.64 -6.30
C VAL A 38 5.19 -4.49 -7.57
N SER A 39 5.97 -4.18 -8.61
CA SER A 39 5.93 -4.89 -9.89
C SER A 39 6.87 -6.09 -10.00
N TRP A 40 7.74 -6.31 -9.01
CA TRP A 40 8.68 -7.43 -9.05
C TRP A 40 7.94 -8.77 -8.96
N PRO A 41 8.33 -9.81 -9.71
CA PRO A 41 7.67 -11.12 -9.67
C PRO A 41 7.61 -11.73 -8.27
N GLU A 42 8.64 -11.48 -7.46
CA GLU A 42 8.76 -11.92 -6.06
C GLU A 42 7.63 -11.39 -5.18
N PHE A 43 7.03 -10.26 -5.56
CA PHE A 43 5.84 -9.69 -4.91
C PHE A 43 4.56 -9.95 -5.73
N SER A 44 4.54 -9.55 -6.99
CA SER A 44 3.33 -9.54 -7.82
C SER A 44 2.80 -10.91 -8.26
N SER A 45 3.63 -11.97 -8.21
CA SER A 45 3.31 -13.29 -8.79
C SER A 45 3.18 -14.41 -7.77
N ILE A 46 3.07 -14.09 -6.48
CA ILE A 46 2.85 -15.06 -5.41
C ILE A 46 1.35 -15.19 -5.11
N HIS A 47 0.83 -16.41 -5.10
CA HIS A 47 -0.56 -16.67 -4.74
C HIS A 47 -0.76 -16.45 -3.23
N PRO A 48 -1.86 -15.81 -2.77
CA PRO A 48 -2.09 -15.53 -1.35
C PRO A 48 -2.10 -16.77 -0.44
N PHE A 49 -2.47 -17.93 -0.99
CA PHE A 49 -2.45 -19.23 -0.28
C PHE A 49 -1.24 -20.10 -0.64
N ALA A 50 -0.14 -19.50 -1.12
CA ALA A 50 1.10 -20.22 -1.35
C ALA A 50 1.65 -20.80 -0.02
N PRO A 51 2.32 -21.97 -0.04
CA PRO A 51 2.90 -22.54 1.15
C PRO A 51 3.96 -21.62 1.79
N GLU A 52 4.13 -21.69 3.10
CA GLU A 52 5.00 -20.78 3.87
C GLU A 52 6.48 -20.77 3.41
N ASN A 53 6.95 -21.87 2.80
CA ASN A 53 8.30 -21.93 2.28
C ASN A 53 8.53 -20.98 1.09
N GLN A 54 7.48 -20.56 0.39
CA GLN A 54 7.52 -19.62 -0.75
C GLN A 54 7.31 -18.17 -0.33
N THR A 55 6.88 -17.90 0.91
CA THR A 55 6.47 -16.56 1.38
C THR A 55 7.37 -16.02 2.49
N LYS A 56 8.55 -16.61 2.72
CA LYS A 56 9.48 -16.17 3.78
C LYS A 56 9.84 -14.68 3.71
N GLY A 57 10.09 -14.16 2.51
CA GLY A 57 10.39 -12.74 2.31
C GLY A 57 9.20 -11.84 2.65
N TYR A 58 7.98 -12.26 2.31
CA TYR A 58 6.75 -11.57 2.71
C TYR A 58 6.57 -11.53 4.22
N LYS A 59 6.85 -12.65 4.91
CA LYS A 59 6.74 -12.73 6.37
C LYS A 59 7.71 -11.77 7.05
N GLN A 60 8.96 -11.73 6.62
CA GLN A 60 9.94 -10.77 7.12
C GLN A 60 9.47 -9.32 6.91
N LEU A 61 8.97 -8.99 5.71
CA LEU A 61 8.48 -7.64 5.41
C LEU A 61 7.29 -7.24 6.30
N ILE A 62 6.37 -8.17 6.54
CA ILE A 62 5.20 -7.96 7.42
C ILE A 62 5.66 -7.71 8.86
N ASP A 63 6.55 -8.56 9.38
CA ASP A 63 7.05 -8.47 10.76
C ASP A 63 7.80 -7.15 10.99
N GLU A 64 8.68 -6.75 10.06
CA GLU A 64 9.40 -5.47 10.12
C GLU A 64 8.45 -4.26 10.06
N LEU A 65 7.43 -4.31 9.21
CA LEU A 65 6.47 -3.21 9.09
C LEU A 65 5.58 -3.10 10.33
N GLU A 66 5.14 -4.21 10.91
CA GLU A 66 4.38 -4.22 12.17
C GLU A 66 5.19 -3.60 13.31
N GLU A 67 6.47 -3.97 13.45
CA GLU A 67 7.37 -3.40 14.46
C GLU A 67 7.55 -1.88 14.26
N GLN A 68 7.78 -1.43 13.03
CA GLN A 68 7.90 0.00 12.73
C GLN A 68 6.62 0.77 13.07
N LEU A 69 5.45 0.23 12.73
CA LEU A 69 4.17 0.86 13.05
C LEU A 69 3.90 0.90 14.55
N VAL A 70 4.18 -0.18 15.27
CA VAL A 70 4.12 -0.23 16.74
C VAL A 70 5.00 0.87 17.35
N ASN A 71 6.23 1.03 16.87
CA ASN A 71 7.14 2.06 17.36
C ASN A 71 6.64 3.49 17.08
N ILE A 72 5.95 3.72 15.96
CA ILE A 72 5.40 5.03 15.60
C ILE A 72 4.14 5.35 16.42
N THR A 73 3.25 4.37 16.65
CA THR A 73 1.94 4.62 17.28
C THR A 73 1.92 4.37 18.79
N GLY A 74 2.88 3.59 19.32
CA GLY A 74 2.92 3.17 20.72
C GLY A 74 1.90 2.09 21.09
N TYR A 75 1.31 1.40 20.11
CA TYR A 75 0.42 0.26 20.36
C TYR A 75 1.20 -1.01 20.70
N SER A 76 0.55 -1.99 21.35
CA SER A 76 1.21 -3.27 21.64
C SER A 76 1.41 -4.15 20.39
N LYS A 77 0.46 -4.09 19.43
CA LYS A 77 0.47 -4.85 18.17
C LYS A 77 -0.34 -4.11 17.10
N VAL A 78 -0.06 -4.43 15.84
CA VAL A 78 -0.79 -3.95 14.64
C VAL A 78 -1.20 -5.17 13.80
N SER A 79 -2.24 -5.02 12.98
CA SER A 79 -2.64 -6.02 11.98
C SER A 79 -2.73 -5.38 10.59
N LEU A 80 -2.13 -6.04 9.60
CA LEU A 80 -2.12 -5.59 8.20
C LEU A 80 -3.25 -6.20 7.33
N GLN A 81 -4.16 -6.96 7.92
CA GLN A 81 -5.30 -7.57 7.21
C GLN A 81 -6.31 -6.55 6.62
N PRO A 82 -6.66 -5.42 7.28
CA PRO A 82 -7.63 -4.48 6.73
C PRO A 82 -7.06 -3.74 5.51
N ASN A 83 -7.72 -3.83 4.36
CA ASN A 83 -7.26 -3.18 3.12
C ASN A 83 -7.82 -1.75 2.90
N ALA A 84 -8.59 -1.24 3.85
CA ALA A 84 -9.12 0.13 3.86
C ALA A 84 -9.32 0.62 5.30
N GLY A 85 -9.20 1.94 5.51
CA GLY A 85 -9.39 2.55 6.84
C GLY A 85 -10.77 2.29 7.45
N SER A 86 -11.82 2.25 6.63
CA SER A 86 -13.18 1.92 7.10
C SER A 86 -13.28 0.49 7.65
N GLN A 87 -12.57 -0.47 7.06
CA GLN A 87 -12.51 -1.84 7.56
C GLN A 87 -11.69 -1.95 8.85
N GLY A 88 -10.59 -1.19 8.96
CA GLY A 88 -9.81 -1.11 10.18
C GLY A 88 -10.66 -0.64 11.37
N ASN A 89 -11.48 0.40 11.16
CA ASN A 89 -12.42 0.87 12.18
C ASN A 89 -13.44 -0.22 12.55
N MET A 90 -14.03 -0.88 11.56
CA MET A 90 -14.99 -1.95 11.81
C MET A 90 -14.37 -3.07 12.65
N LEU A 91 -13.21 -3.59 12.27
CA LEU A 91 -12.53 -4.68 12.98
C LEU A 91 -12.13 -4.30 14.40
N ALA A 92 -11.74 -3.04 14.63
CA ALA A 92 -11.46 -2.54 15.97
C ALA A 92 -12.70 -2.52 16.88
N PHE A 93 -13.91 -2.45 16.34
CA PHE A 93 -15.17 -2.57 17.12
C PHE A 93 -15.56 -4.03 17.41
N TRP A 94 -15.03 -5.01 16.66
CA TRP A 94 -15.35 -6.43 16.82
C TRP A 94 -14.26 -7.21 17.61
N GLN A 95 -13.18 -6.54 18.02
CA GLN A 95 -12.16 -7.04 18.97
C GLN A 95 -12.48 -6.57 20.38
#